data_AF-M1DKN2-F1
#
_entry.id   AF-M1DKN2-F1
#
_cell.length_a   1.000
_cell.length_b   1.000
_cell.length_c   1.000
_cell.angle_alpha   90.00
_cell.angle_beta   90.00
_cell.angle_gamma   90.00
#
_symmetry.space_group_name_H-M   'P 1'
#
loop_
_entity.id
_entity.type
_entity.pdbx_description
1 polymer ?
#
loop_
_entity_poly.entity_id
_entity_poly.type
_entity_poly.pdbx_seq_one_letter_code
_entity_poly.pdbx_strand_id
1 'polypeptide(L)'
;MTTRISKGRQRVDMVKMKNARNLQVTFSKRCAGMFKKASELCTLCGAEIVIVVFSPGDKGFFSFSHPSVNTLVERFLGRNLSPPNNDVHNQQIVARREDGIRELNTKLMNLEGVLQMEKNRGEFLREIWKRANGLWWESPMEELNLFQLQHLKKAVKILKQKVEKEA
;
A
#
# COMPACT_ATOMS: atom_id res chain seq x y z
N MET A 1 -36.22 -7.56 3.69
CA MET A 1 -35.41 -7.53 4.92
C MET A 1 -34.12 -8.28 4.65
N THR A 2 -32.98 -7.59 4.56
CA THR A 2 -31.68 -8.23 4.30
C THR A 2 -31.15 -8.87 5.60
N THR A 3 -31.13 -10.20 5.66
CA THR A 3 -30.56 -10.95 6.78
C THR A 3 -29.04 -10.79 6.80
N ARG A 4 -28.47 -10.47 7.97
CA ARG A 4 -27.01 -10.36 8.14
C ARG A 4 -26.38 -11.74 7.97
N ILE A 5 -25.37 -11.83 7.09
CA ILE A 5 -24.64 -13.07 6.75
C ILE A 5 -23.79 -13.58 7.93
N SER A 6 -23.33 -12.69 8.83
CA SER A 6 -22.56 -13.10 10.01
C SER A 6 -22.84 -12.26 11.24
N LYS A 7 -22.47 -12.80 12.41
CA LYS A 7 -22.53 -12.09 13.70
C LYS A 7 -21.49 -10.96 13.82
N GLY A 8 -20.53 -10.84 12.89
CA GLY A 8 -19.44 -9.86 12.98
C GLY A 8 -18.45 -10.13 14.11
N ARG A 9 -17.64 -9.12 14.47
CA ARG A 9 -16.66 -9.23 15.57
C ARG A 9 -17.38 -9.40 16.91
N GLN A 10 -17.11 -10.51 17.59
CA GLN A 10 -17.65 -10.80 18.91
C GLN A 10 -16.65 -10.48 20.01
N ARG A 11 -17.14 -10.05 21.17
CA ARG A 11 -16.32 -9.93 22.39
C ARG A 11 -15.92 -11.33 22.85
N VAL A 12 -14.68 -11.46 23.32
CA VAL A 12 -14.10 -12.70 23.85
C VAL A 12 -13.42 -12.35 25.18
N ASP A 13 -13.53 -13.24 26.15
CA ASP A 13 -12.89 -13.07 27.46
C ASP A 13 -11.36 -13.14 27.36
N MET A 14 -10.66 -12.35 28.18
CA MET A 14 -9.19 -12.29 28.22
C MET A 14 -8.63 -13.41 29.12
N VAL A 15 -8.94 -14.65 28.76
CA VAL A 15 -8.49 -15.87 29.44
C VAL A 15 -7.96 -16.88 28.41
N LYS A 16 -7.23 -17.91 28.87
CA LYS A 16 -6.71 -18.95 27.96
C LYS A 16 -7.87 -19.67 27.26
N MET A 17 -7.88 -19.63 25.93
CA MET A 17 -8.90 -20.32 25.13
C MET A 17 -8.74 -21.83 25.25
N LYS A 18 -9.84 -22.53 25.59
CA LYS A 18 -9.86 -24.00 25.72
C LYS A 18 -9.93 -24.72 24.38
N ASN A 19 -10.64 -24.14 23.40
CA ASN A 19 -10.80 -24.73 22.08
C ASN A 19 -9.56 -24.49 21.21
N ALA A 20 -8.87 -25.57 20.83
CA ALA A 20 -7.61 -25.52 20.06
C ALA A 20 -7.75 -24.85 18.69
N ARG A 21 -8.84 -25.12 17.94
CA ARG A 21 -9.08 -24.48 16.63
C ARG A 21 -9.26 -22.97 16.77
N ASN A 22 -10.07 -22.55 17.74
CA ASN A 22 -10.28 -21.12 17.99
C ASN A 22 -9.01 -20.44 18.49
N LEU A 23 -8.21 -21.13 19.32
CA LEU A 23 -6.91 -20.65 19.77
C LEU A 23 -5.97 -20.42 18.58
N GLN A 24 -5.82 -21.41 17.69
CA GLN A 24 -4.93 -21.31 16.53
C GLN A 24 -5.34 -20.17 15.58
N VAL A 25 -6.64 -20.04 15.27
CA VAL A 25 -7.14 -18.94 14.41
C VAL A 25 -6.93 -17.57 15.08
N THR A 26 -7.20 -17.49 16.39
CA THR A 26 -7.03 -16.25 17.15
C THR A 26 -5.56 -15.87 17.26
N PHE A 27 -4.67 -16.84 17.50
CA PHE A 27 -3.23 -16.67 17.50
C PHE A 27 -2.77 -16.07 16.17
N SER A 28 -3.10 -16.68 15.04
CA SER A 28 -2.67 -16.19 13.72
C SER A 28 -3.13 -14.76 13.47
N LYS A 29 -4.40 -14.45 13.78
CA LYS A 29 -4.96 -13.09 13.58
C LYS A 29 -4.33 -12.06 14.51
N ARG A 30 -4.16 -12.39 15.80
CA ARG A 30 -3.60 -11.46 16.79
C ARG A 30 -2.10 -11.26 16.58
N CYS A 31 -1.36 -12.32 16.27
CA CYS A 31 0.08 -12.25 15.98
C CYS A 31 0.34 -11.38 14.75
N ALA A 32 -0.39 -11.58 13.65
CA ALA A 32 -0.30 -10.73 12.47
C ALA A 32 -0.68 -9.26 12.76
N GLY A 33 -1.77 -9.03 13.52
CA GLY A 33 -2.17 -7.68 13.92
C GLY A 33 -1.14 -6.98 14.81
N MET A 34 -0.52 -7.71 15.74
CA MET A 34 0.53 -7.21 16.61
C MET A 34 1.79 -6.82 15.81
N PHE A 35 2.22 -7.66 14.86
CA PHE A 35 3.35 -7.33 13.98
C PHE A 35 3.07 -6.10 13.11
N LYS A 36 1.85 -5.96 12.61
CA LYS A 36 1.44 -4.76 11.89
C LYS A 36 1.56 -3.51 12.76
N LYS A 37 1.06 -3.57 14.01
CA LYS A 37 1.16 -2.44 14.95
C LYS A 37 2.59 -2.13 15.36
N ALA A 38 3.43 -3.14 15.54
CA ALA A 38 4.85 -2.94 15.79
C ALA A 38 5.52 -2.25 14.60
N SER A 39 5.25 -2.68 13.36
CA SER A 39 5.76 -2.04 12.15
C SER A 39 5.31 -0.58 12.00
N GLU A 40 4.03 -0.29 12.27
CA GLU A 40 3.50 1.08 12.31
C GLU A 40 4.26 1.92 13.34
N LEU A 41 4.49 1.40 14.55
CA LEU A 41 5.21 2.11 15.61
C LEU A 41 6.68 2.35 15.27
N CYS A 42 7.37 1.37 14.69
CA CYS A 42 8.74 1.53 14.20
C CYS A 42 8.82 2.62 13.14
N THR A 43 7.85 2.64 12.22
CA THR A 43 7.82 3.61 11.12
C THR A 43 7.50 5.03 11.61
N LEU A 44 6.52 5.17 12.50
CA LEU A 44 6.06 6.49 12.96
C LEU A 44 6.97 7.12 14.00
N CYS A 45 7.56 6.31 14.87
CA CYS A 45 8.31 6.79 16.03
C CYS A 45 9.81 6.46 15.98
N GLY A 46 10.28 5.77 14.93
CA GLY A 46 11.67 5.27 14.88
C GLY A 46 11.97 4.26 15.99
N ALA A 47 10.94 3.61 16.55
CA ALA A 47 11.12 2.69 17.67
C ALA A 47 11.86 1.42 17.24
N GLU A 48 12.87 1.03 18.01
CA GLU A 48 13.52 -0.27 17.85
C GLU A 48 12.75 -1.33 18.66
N ILE A 49 12.24 -2.35 17.98
CA ILE A 49 11.33 -3.33 18.57
C ILE A 49 11.77 -4.74 18.16
N VAL A 50 11.78 -5.67 19.12
CA VAL A 50 11.89 -7.11 18.87
C VAL A 50 10.71 -7.84 19.53
N ILE A 51 10.07 -8.73 18.80
CA ILE A 51 8.95 -9.55 19.29
C ILE A 51 9.22 -10.99 18.88
N VAL A 52 9.17 -11.90 19.85
CA VAL A 52 9.28 -13.35 19.63
C VAL A 52 8.03 -14.01 20.21
N VAL A 53 7.33 -14.80 19.40
CA VAL A 53 6.07 -15.44 19.76
C VAL A 53 6.13 -16.92 19.44
N PHE A 54 6.00 -17.77 20.46
CA PHE A 54 5.92 -19.21 20.28
C PHE A 54 4.53 -19.62 19.81
N SER A 55 4.49 -20.41 18.74
CA SER A 55 3.22 -20.94 18.23
C SER A 55 2.76 -22.10 19.11
N PRO A 56 1.44 -22.25 19.33
CA PRO A 56 0.89 -23.47 19.90
C PRO A 56 0.88 -24.67 18.93
N GLY A 57 1.28 -24.50 17.65
CA GLY A 57 1.40 -25.60 16.67
C GLY A 57 2.85 -25.87 16.25
N ASP A 58 3.07 -26.77 15.29
CA ASP A 58 4.41 -27.34 14.96
C ASP A 58 5.46 -26.36 14.40
N LYS A 59 5.08 -25.12 14.08
CA LYS A 59 6.04 -24.07 13.72
C LYS A 59 6.59 -23.44 14.99
N GLY A 60 7.83 -23.77 15.36
CA GLY A 60 8.45 -23.42 16.64
C GLY A 60 8.21 -21.98 17.14
N PHE A 61 8.42 -20.95 16.31
CA PHE A 61 8.16 -19.56 16.70
C PHE A 61 7.99 -18.63 15.49
N PHE A 62 7.44 -17.44 15.76
CA PHE A 62 7.36 -16.31 14.85
C PHE A 62 8.11 -15.13 15.47
N SER A 63 8.76 -14.31 14.64
CA SER A 63 9.42 -13.11 15.12
C SER A 63 9.15 -11.91 14.22
N PHE A 64 9.17 -10.73 14.84
CA PHE A 64 9.22 -9.44 14.18
C PHE A 64 10.35 -8.65 14.82
N SER A 65 11.13 -7.95 14.00
CA SER A 65 12.14 -7.03 14.49
C SER A 65 12.29 -5.83 13.59
N HIS A 66 12.57 -4.69 14.19
CA HIS A 66 13.14 -3.57 13.50
C HIS A 66 14.23 -2.98 14.39
N PRO A 67 15.48 -2.87 13.95
CA PRO A 67 15.95 -3.04 12.56
C PRO A 67 16.35 -4.48 12.18
N SER A 68 16.80 -5.30 13.15
CA SER A 68 17.21 -6.69 12.95
C SER A 68 17.09 -7.45 14.27
N VAL A 69 16.65 -8.72 14.22
CA VAL A 69 16.52 -9.58 15.41
C VAL A 69 17.89 -9.71 16.08
N ASN A 70 18.92 -10.07 15.31
CA ASN A 70 20.25 -10.35 15.85
C ASN A 70 20.83 -9.13 16.55
N THR A 71 20.78 -7.96 15.91
CA THR A 71 21.31 -6.71 16.49
C THR A 71 20.63 -6.35 17.81
N LEU A 72 19.30 -6.52 17.90
CA LEU A 72 18.56 -6.20 19.12
C LEU A 72 18.76 -7.26 20.21
N VAL A 73 18.81 -8.54 19.84
CA VAL A 73 19.06 -9.64 20.78
C VAL A 73 20.48 -9.58 21.33
N GLU A 74 21.49 -9.37 20.49
CA GLU A 74 22.89 -9.18 20.91
C GLU A 74 23.02 -7.99 21.84
N ARG A 75 22.38 -6.86 21.53
CA ARG A 75 22.37 -5.69 22.42
C ARG A 75 21.68 -5.98 23.76
N PHE A 76 20.58 -6.73 23.74
CA PHE A 76 19.85 -7.11 24.95
C PHE A 76 20.67 -8.05 25.84
N LEU A 77 21.28 -9.08 25.26
CA LEU A 77 22.10 -10.06 25.96
C LEU A 77 23.45 -9.48 26.42
N GLY A 78 24.06 -8.64 25.59
CA GLY A 78 25.34 -7.97 25.84
C GLY A 78 25.31 -6.92 26.95
N ARG A 79 24.12 -6.45 27.38
CA ARG A 79 23.98 -5.53 28.53
C ARG A 79 24.38 -6.13 29.87
N ASN A 80 24.49 -7.46 29.99
CA ASN A 80 24.98 -8.12 31.20
C ASN A 80 26.52 -8.23 31.27
N LEU A 81 27.23 -7.73 30.25
CA LEU A 81 28.68 -7.62 30.22
C LEU A 81 29.05 -6.14 30.28
N SER A 82 30.02 -5.78 31.15
CA SER A 82 30.49 -4.40 31.30
C SER A 82 30.76 -3.76 29.93
N PRO A 83 30.42 -2.48 29.71
CA PRO A 83 30.40 -1.90 28.38
C PRO A 83 31.83 -1.83 27.83
N PRO A 84 32.17 -2.58 26.75
CA PRO A 84 33.26 -2.12 25.91
C PRO A 84 32.71 -0.95 25.08
N ASN A 85 33.50 0.11 24.87
CA ASN A 85 33.33 1.31 24.04
C ASN A 85 32.58 1.16 22.67
N ASN A 86 31.38 0.58 22.65
CA ASN A 86 30.60 0.19 21.47
C ASN A 86 29.60 1.28 21.04
N ASP A 87 29.55 2.41 21.75
CA ASP A 87 28.67 3.52 21.42
C ASP A 87 28.97 4.07 20.03
N VAL A 88 30.25 4.19 19.65
CA VAL A 88 30.66 4.69 18.33
C VAL A 88 30.20 3.76 17.20
N HIS A 89 30.28 2.44 17.38
CA HIS A 89 29.87 1.47 16.36
C HIS A 89 28.35 1.46 16.16
N ASN A 90 27.58 1.49 17.26
CA ASN A 90 26.12 1.60 17.18
C ASN A 90 25.70 2.93 16.55
N GLN A 91 26.35 4.03 16.90
CA GLN A 91 26.05 5.36 16.38
C GLN A 91 26.39 5.48 14.89
N GLN A 92 27.48 4.84 14.42
CA GLN A 92 27.78 4.74 12.99
C GLN A 92 26.78 3.88 12.22
N ILE A 93 26.29 2.77 12.80
CA ILE A 93 25.24 1.94 12.18
C ILE A 93 23.93 2.72 12.06
N VAL A 94 23.55 3.46 13.11
CA VAL A 94 22.35 4.31 13.11
C VAL A 94 22.50 5.43 12.08
N ALA A 95 23.63 6.14 12.07
CA ALA A 95 23.90 7.22 11.11
C ALA A 95 23.85 6.75 9.65
N ARG A 96 24.51 5.63 9.32
CA ARG A 96 24.44 5.04 7.96
C ARG A 96 23.02 4.67 7.54
N ARG A 97 22.19 4.24 8.48
CA ARG A 97 20.77 3.93 8.20
C ARG A 97 19.95 5.18 8.00
N GLU A 98 20.15 6.20 8.83
CA GLU A 98 19.50 7.51 8.67
C GLU A 98 19.84 8.15 7.34
N ASP A 99 21.10 8.05 6.89
CA ASP A 99 21.52 8.51 5.56
C ASP A 99 20.82 7.75 4.44
N GLY A 100 20.72 6.42 4.53
CA GLY A 100 19.97 5.61 3.57
C GLY A 100 18.47 5.96 3.53
N ILE A 101 17.85 6.21 4.69
CA ILE A 101 16.46 6.65 4.78
C ILE A 101 16.28 8.03 4.14
N ARG A 102 17.19 8.97 4.42
CA ARG A 102 17.19 10.31 3.81
C ARG A 102 17.32 10.23 2.30
N GLU A 103 18.24 9.42 1.79
CA GLU A 103 18.42 9.24 0.35
C GLU A 103 17.16 8.67 -0.30
N LEU A 104 16.56 7.64 0.30
CA LEU A 104 15.34 7.04 -0.22
C LEU A 104 14.15 8.01 -0.19
N ASN A 105 13.99 8.77 0.89
CA ASN A 105 12.97 9.81 1.00
C ASN A 105 13.16 10.90 -0.06
N THR A 106 14.41 11.30 -0.34
CA THR A 106 14.72 12.27 -1.40
C THR A 106 14.33 11.72 -2.78
N LYS A 107 14.66 10.45 -3.08
CA LYS A 107 14.25 9.79 -4.33
C LYS A 107 12.73 9.72 -4.45
N LEU A 108 12.04 9.42 -3.35
CA LEU A 108 10.58 9.30 -3.32
C LEU A 108 9.91 10.66 -3.61
N MET A 109 10.38 11.74 -2.96
CA MET A 109 9.89 13.10 -3.25
C MET A 109 10.11 13.50 -4.71
N ASN A 110 11.28 13.20 -5.28
CA ASN A 110 11.57 13.50 -6.68
C ASN A 110 10.63 12.74 -7.63
N LEU A 111 10.40 11.45 -7.39
CA LEU A 111 9.50 10.63 -8.19
C LEU A 111 8.03 11.08 -8.06
N GLU A 112 7.59 11.44 -6.86
CA GLU A 112 6.26 12.01 -6.65
C GLU A 112 6.08 13.32 -7.42
N GLY A 113 7.10 14.18 -7.44
CA GLY A 113 7.12 15.39 -8.25
C GLY A 113 6.95 15.11 -9.75
N VAL A 114 7.74 14.18 -10.29
CA VAL A 114 7.63 13.76 -11.71
C VAL A 114 6.25 13.17 -12.00
N LEU A 115 5.73 12.31 -11.13
CA LEU A 115 4.41 11.71 -11.28
C LEU A 115 3.32 12.78 -11.30
N GLN A 116 3.43 13.79 -10.44
CA GLN A 116 2.48 14.90 -10.40
C GLN A 116 2.55 15.73 -11.69
N MET A 117 3.76 15.99 -12.21
CA MET A 117 3.92 16.69 -13.48
C MET A 117 3.28 15.92 -14.64
N GLU A 118 3.50 14.60 -14.76
CA GLU A 118 2.87 13.79 -15.81
C GLU A 118 1.36 13.70 -15.66
N LYS A 119 0.83 13.63 -14.43
CA LYS A 119 -0.62 13.71 -14.18
C LYS A 119 -1.20 15.04 -14.67
N ASN A 120 -0.57 16.16 -14.31
CA ASN A 120 -0.99 17.50 -14.73
C ASN A 120 -0.89 17.64 -16.26
N ARG A 121 0.16 17.08 -16.87
CA ARG A 121 0.32 17.06 -18.34
C ARG A 121 -0.81 16.27 -19.01
N GLY A 122 -1.16 15.11 -18.45
CA GLY A 122 -2.30 14.32 -18.91
C GLY A 122 -3.63 15.06 -18.78
N GLU A 123 -3.86 15.79 -17.69
CA GLU A 123 -5.05 16.64 -17.51
C GLU A 123 -5.09 17.79 -18.50
N PHE A 124 -3.97 18.49 -18.70
CA PHE A 124 -3.87 19.56 -19.67
C PHE A 124 -4.15 19.08 -21.09
N LEU A 125 -3.60 17.93 -21.49
CA LEU A 125 -3.89 17.31 -22.78
C LEU A 125 -5.36 16.90 -22.89
N ARG A 126 -5.97 16.37 -21.82
CA ARG A 126 -7.42 16.09 -21.79
C ARG A 126 -8.26 17.34 -21.97
N GLU A 127 -7.88 18.46 -21.35
CA GLU A 127 -8.59 19.74 -21.49
C GLU A 127 -8.42 20.35 -22.88
N ILE A 128 -7.23 20.30 -23.47
CA ILE A 128 -7.02 20.67 -24.89
C ILE A 128 -7.88 19.78 -25.78
N TRP A 129 -7.90 18.47 -25.55
CA TRP A 129 -8.69 17.55 -26.35
C TRP A 129 -10.19 17.83 -26.21
N LYS A 130 -10.70 18.11 -25.00
CA LYS A 130 -12.08 18.55 -24.78
C LYS A 130 -12.40 19.88 -25.46
N ARG A 131 -11.48 20.84 -25.51
CA ARG A 131 -11.69 22.14 -26.18
C ARG A 131 -11.58 22.04 -27.70
N ALA A 132 -10.64 21.27 -28.21
CA ALA A 132 -10.38 21.09 -29.64
C ALA A 132 -11.39 20.14 -30.32
N ASN A 133 -11.81 19.09 -29.62
CA ASN A 133 -12.87 18.16 -30.04
C ASN A 133 -14.19 18.44 -29.32
N GLY A 134 -14.40 19.67 -28.82
CA GLY A 134 -15.64 20.09 -28.12
C GLY A 134 -16.82 19.42 -28.74
N LEU A 135 -17.60 18.66 -27.94
CA LEU A 135 -18.43 17.53 -28.31
C LEU A 135 -19.20 17.78 -29.60
N TRP A 136 -18.52 17.64 -30.73
CA TRP A 136 -19.03 18.17 -31.98
C TRP A 136 -20.15 17.26 -32.45
N TRP A 137 -20.04 15.96 -32.13
CA TRP A 137 -21.12 14.99 -32.29
C TRP A 137 -22.33 15.22 -31.36
N GLU A 138 -22.26 16.10 -30.36
CA GLU A 138 -23.41 16.54 -29.55
C GLU A 138 -23.95 17.91 -29.99
N SER A 139 -23.24 18.64 -30.85
CA SER A 139 -23.76 19.86 -31.45
C SER A 139 -24.87 19.51 -32.45
N PRO A 140 -25.94 20.33 -32.56
CA PRO A 140 -26.96 20.16 -33.60
C PRO A 140 -26.32 20.02 -34.99
N MET A 141 -26.88 19.17 -35.85
CA MET A 141 -26.27 18.86 -37.16
C MET A 141 -26.12 20.11 -38.04
N GLU A 142 -26.95 21.13 -37.78
CA GLU A 142 -27.00 22.43 -38.43
C GLU A 142 -25.80 23.32 -38.07
N GLU A 143 -25.13 23.05 -36.94
CA GLU A 143 -23.98 23.81 -36.43
C GLU A 143 -22.64 23.18 -36.81
N LEU A 144 -22.65 22.03 -37.50
CA LEU A 144 -21.46 21.32 -37.92
C LEU A 144 -20.90 21.88 -39.23
N ASN A 145 -19.57 22.01 -39.29
CA ASN A 145 -18.90 22.36 -40.54
C ASN A 145 -18.87 21.14 -41.51
N LEU A 146 -18.63 21.42 -42.80
CA LEU A 146 -18.66 20.39 -43.85
C LEU A 146 -17.72 19.20 -43.56
N PHE A 147 -16.55 19.47 -42.98
CA PHE A 147 -15.57 18.44 -42.65
C PHE A 147 -16.09 17.52 -41.53
N GLN A 148 -16.69 18.10 -40.49
CA GLN A 148 -17.33 17.37 -39.39
C GLN A 148 -18.52 16.53 -39.88
N LEU A 149 -19.38 17.09 -40.73
CA LEU A 149 -20.51 16.37 -41.35
C LEU A 149 -20.05 15.17 -42.19
N GLN A 150 -18.99 15.33 -42.98
CA GLN A 150 -18.42 14.23 -43.75
C GLN A 150 -17.83 13.13 -42.86
N HIS A 151 -17.19 13.51 -41.76
CA HIS A 151 -16.64 12.57 -40.79
C HIS A 151 -17.76 11.80 -40.05
N LEU A 152 -18.82 12.50 -39.62
CA LEU A 152 -20.00 11.88 -39.01
C LEU A 152 -20.68 10.89 -39.95
N LYS A 153 -20.88 11.27 -41.22
CA LYS A 153 -21.46 10.40 -42.25
C LYS A 153 -20.66 9.10 -42.43
N LYS A 154 -19.33 9.18 -42.45
CA LYS A 154 -18.46 8.00 -42.54
C LYS A 154 -18.59 7.12 -41.30
N ALA A 155 -18.54 7.72 -40.10
CA ALA A 155 -18.65 6.99 -38.84
C ALA A 155 -19.99 6.25 -38.70
N VAL A 156 -21.12 6.91 -39.01
CA VAL A 156 -22.46 6.31 -38.99
C VAL A 156 -22.57 5.17 -40.01
N LYS A 157 -21.98 5.32 -41.20
CA LYS A 157 -21.97 4.26 -42.21
C LYS A 157 -21.19 3.01 -41.74
N ILE A 158 -20.07 3.21 -41.05
CA ILE A 158 -19.29 2.12 -40.45
C ILE A 158 -20.08 1.43 -39.34
N LEU A 159 -20.74 2.20 -38.47
CA LEU A 159 -21.55 1.66 -37.39
C LEU A 159 -22.71 0.83 -37.93
N LYS A 160 -23.42 1.31 -38.96
CA LYS A 160 -24.48 0.56 -39.65
C LYS A 160 -23.97 -0.79 -40.14
N GLN A 161 -22.83 -0.82 -40.82
CA GLN A 161 -22.22 -2.06 -41.31
C GLN A 161 -21.81 -3.02 -40.20
N LYS A 162 -21.45 -2.52 -39.02
CA LYS A 162 -21.13 -3.37 -37.86
C LYS A 162 -22.40 -3.96 -37.25
N VAL A 163 -23.43 -3.15 -37.05
CA VAL A 163 -24.72 -3.60 -36.54
C VAL A 163 -25.34 -4.64 -37.47
N GLU A 164 -25.27 -4.45 -38.79
CA GLU A 164 -25.75 -5.42 -39.78
C GLU A 164 -24.95 -6.73 -39.82
N LYS A 165 -23.73 -6.76 -39.26
CA LYS A 165 -22.90 -7.97 -39.15
C LYS A 165 -23.08 -8.72 -37.82
N GLU A 166 -23.58 -8.02 -36.80
CA GLU A 166 -23.82 -8.57 -35.46
C GLU A 166 -25.30 -8.93 -35.22
N ALA A 167 -26.20 -8.58 -36.15
CA ALA A 167 -27.61 -8.97 -36.21
C ALA A 167 -27.82 -10.21 -37.11
#